data_AF-A0A2V9K6E3-F1
#
_entry.id   AF-A0A2V9K6E3-F1
#
_cell.length_a   1.000
_cell.length_b   1.000
_cell.length_c   1.000
_cell.angle_alpha   90.00
_cell.angle_beta   90.00
_cell.angle_gamma   90.00
#
_symmetry.space_group_name_H-M   'P 1'
#
loop_
_entity.id
_entity.type
_entity.pdbx_description
1 polymer ?
#
loop_
_entity_poly.entity_id
_entity_poly.type
_entity_poly.pdbx_seq_one_letter_code
_entity_poly.pdbx_strand_id
1 'polypeptide(L)'
;MLRGTIGSHAGLVASAVVLAGAAPAIASILGTHRLELDFTKPGVAKQATWTKSAKLKLGPSGLVHDAPGPETIDLALQTEPFATGTSWRPTRSVAIRATLTPIASAIQLANGQRYTPSVGQMYARYSPDAKHWSTWQVMSAATEPAAYKFSGELAVPQQAHAAYGELIYKYSTLDVPWKSDEEAAVQWILKSQPDFFAQHQPFIGYVQFLYEASLAGGQRIDHLDVDVSFGVGGLHQVAKDPKVSRNRDGPWRYRAP
;
A
#
# COMPACT_ATOMS: atom_id res chain seq x y z
N MET A 1 -63.78 -66.92 -14.24
CA MET A 1 -63.55 -66.49 -12.84
C MET A 1 -62.53 -65.36 -12.82
N LEU A 2 -62.90 -64.24 -12.18
CA LEU A 2 -62.11 -63.10 -11.66
C LEU A 2 -61.17 -62.32 -12.62
N ARG A 3 -61.51 -61.10 -13.06
CA ARG A 3 -61.43 -59.77 -12.37
C ARG A 3 -60.01 -59.33 -11.96
N GLY A 4 -59.59 -58.15 -12.44
CA GLY A 4 -58.49 -57.37 -11.85
C GLY A 4 -58.10 -56.15 -12.70
N THR A 5 -58.41 -54.96 -12.19
CA THR A 5 -58.29 -53.62 -12.80
C THR A 5 -57.16 -52.81 -12.12
N ILE A 6 -56.79 -51.64 -12.68
CA ILE A 6 -56.11 -50.46 -12.05
C ILE A 6 -54.56 -50.56 -11.98
N GLY A 7 -53.74 -49.53 -12.26
CA GLY A 7 -53.99 -48.11 -12.51
C GLY A 7 -52.68 -47.35 -12.83
N SER A 8 -52.87 -46.14 -13.33
CA SER A 8 -51.88 -45.12 -13.68
C SER A 8 -51.13 -44.53 -12.48
N HIS A 9 -49.83 -44.28 -12.61
CA HIS A 9 -49.16 -43.18 -11.90
C HIS A 9 -48.20 -42.44 -12.84
N ALA A 10 -48.64 -41.25 -13.27
CA ALA A 10 -47.78 -40.22 -13.83
C ALA A 10 -46.88 -39.68 -12.71
N GLY A 11 -45.58 -39.94 -12.82
CA GLY A 11 -44.57 -39.39 -11.93
C GLY A 11 -44.31 -37.92 -12.29
N LEU A 12 -44.82 -37.02 -11.47
CA LEU A 12 -44.46 -35.60 -11.44
C LEU A 12 -42.99 -35.49 -11.00
N VAL A 13 -42.08 -35.19 -11.94
CA VAL A 13 -40.70 -34.83 -11.60
C VAL A 13 -40.70 -33.38 -11.13
N ALA A 14 -40.81 -33.19 -9.81
CA ALA A 14 -40.57 -31.90 -9.19
C ALA A 14 -39.08 -31.54 -9.35
N SER A 15 -38.80 -30.60 -10.25
CA SER A 15 -37.47 -29.99 -10.36
C SER A 15 -37.23 -29.12 -9.13
N ALA A 16 -36.47 -29.63 -8.17
CA ALA A 16 -35.98 -28.83 -7.05
C ALA A 16 -34.95 -27.83 -7.59
N VAL A 17 -35.34 -26.56 -7.69
CA VAL A 17 -34.41 -25.45 -7.90
C VAL A 17 -33.59 -25.31 -6.63
N VAL A 18 -32.39 -25.88 -6.61
CA VAL A 18 -31.40 -25.62 -5.56
C VAL A 18 -30.90 -24.19 -5.77
N LEU A 19 -31.44 -23.26 -4.98
CA LEU A 19 -30.86 -21.94 -4.80
C LEU A 19 -29.47 -22.13 -4.16
N ALA A 20 -28.43 -22.18 -4.99
CA ALA A 20 -27.05 -22.15 -4.54
C ALA A 20 -26.76 -20.77 -3.90
N GLY A 21 -27.10 -20.64 -2.61
CA GLY A 21 -26.64 -19.51 -1.81
C GLY A 21 -25.11 -19.58 -1.70
N ALA A 22 -24.42 -18.52 -2.13
CA ALA A 22 -22.98 -18.42 -1.96
C ALA A 22 -22.64 -18.51 -0.45
N ALA A 23 -22.06 -19.63 -0.03
CA ALA A 23 -21.65 -19.83 1.35
C ALA A 23 -20.50 -18.88 1.70
N PRO A 24 -20.50 -18.25 2.90
CA PRO A 24 -19.39 -17.44 3.35
C PRO A 24 -18.15 -18.32 3.60
N ALA A 25 -16.99 -17.87 3.14
CA ALA A 25 -15.71 -18.56 3.35
C ALA A 25 -14.78 -17.71 4.23
N ILE A 26 -14.03 -18.36 5.12
CA ILE A 26 -12.99 -17.70 5.91
C ILE A 26 -11.72 -17.63 5.06
N ALA A 27 -11.18 -16.43 4.89
CA ALA A 27 -9.88 -16.23 4.26
C ALA A 27 -8.96 -15.44 5.20
N SER A 28 -7.68 -15.78 5.20
CA SER A 28 -6.60 -14.97 5.75
C SER A 28 -5.63 -14.67 4.62
N ILE A 29 -5.40 -13.39 4.36
CA ILE A 29 -4.49 -12.87 3.34
C ILE A 29 -3.32 -12.28 4.12
N LEU A 30 -2.16 -12.93 4.03
CA LEU A 30 -0.90 -12.38 4.48
C LEU A 30 -0.09 -12.01 3.26
N GLY A 31 0.41 -10.78 3.21
CA GLY A 31 1.17 -10.29 2.07
C GLY A 31 2.33 -9.43 2.52
N THR A 32 3.40 -9.48 1.73
CA THR A 32 4.52 -8.55 1.82
C THR A 32 4.78 -8.01 0.43
N HIS A 33 4.78 -6.69 0.28
CA HIS A 33 5.19 -6.02 -0.94
C HIS A 33 6.52 -5.30 -0.67
N ARG A 34 7.46 -5.40 -1.61
CA ARG A 34 8.77 -4.74 -1.52
C ARG A 34 8.88 -3.63 -2.57
N LEU A 35 9.38 -2.48 -2.12
CA LEU A 35 9.83 -1.38 -2.96
C LEU A 35 11.35 -1.33 -2.86
N GLU A 36 12.03 -1.38 -4.01
CA GLU A 36 13.48 -1.33 -4.10
C GLU A 36 13.90 -0.14 -4.97
N LEU A 37 14.62 0.81 -4.36
CA LEU A 37 15.17 1.98 -5.02
C LEU A 37 16.68 1.88 -5.05
N ASP A 38 17.19 1.47 -6.21
CA ASP A 38 18.63 1.38 -6.49
C ASP A 38 19.11 2.65 -7.19
N PHE A 39 19.75 3.54 -6.43
CA PHE A 39 20.24 4.82 -6.94
C PHE A 39 21.49 4.69 -7.81
N THR A 40 22.09 3.50 -7.89
CA THR A 40 23.16 3.23 -8.87
C THR A 40 22.60 3.03 -10.29
N LYS A 41 21.28 2.85 -10.41
CA LYS A 41 20.58 2.63 -11.67
C LYS A 41 19.82 3.89 -12.11
N PRO A 42 19.94 4.32 -13.39
CA PRO A 42 19.25 5.51 -13.89
C PRO A 42 17.71 5.38 -13.87
N GLY A 43 17.18 4.16 -13.83
CA GLY A 43 15.74 3.90 -13.77
C GLY A 43 15.07 4.34 -12.47
N VAL A 44 15.82 4.58 -11.39
CA VAL A 44 15.28 5.01 -10.10
C VAL A 44 14.52 6.34 -10.18
N ALA A 45 14.91 7.22 -11.12
CA ALA A 45 14.30 8.53 -11.30
C ALA A 45 12.83 8.47 -11.76
N LYS A 46 12.33 7.29 -12.17
CA LYS A 46 10.91 7.04 -12.46
C LYS A 46 10.11 6.57 -11.24
N GLN A 47 10.78 6.26 -10.15
CA GLN A 47 10.22 5.66 -8.93
C GLN A 47 10.37 6.55 -7.70
N ALA A 48 11.20 7.58 -7.80
CA ALA A 48 11.41 8.56 -6.76
C ALA A 48 11.85 9.90 -7.34
N THR A 49 11.55 10.95 -6.59
CA THR A 49 12.02 12.32 -6.81
C THR A 49 12.82 12.78 -5.60
N TRP A 50 13.76 13.70 -5.79
CA TRP A 50 14.49 14.30 -4.68
C TRP A 50 14.70 15.80 -4.87
N THR A 51 15.24 16.47 -3.85
CA THR A 51 15.63 17.89 -3.89
C THR A 51 16.34 18.22 -5.20
N LYS A 52 15.81 19.19 -5.95
CA LYS A 52 16.41 19.64 -7.21
C LYS A 52 17.60 20.53 -6.92
N SER A 53 18.80 20.04 -7.21
CA SER A 53 20.03 20.79 -7.06
C SER A 53 21.06 20.35 -8.10
N ALA A 54 21.83 21.30 -8.63
CA ALA A 54 22.97 20.99 -9.50
C ALA A 54 24.08 20.20 -8.78
N LYS A 55 24.07 20.22 -7.44
CA LYS A 55 25.01 19.49 -6.58
C LYS A 55 24.52 18.10 -6.17
N LEU A 56 23.28 17.73 -6.48
CA LEU A 56 22.79 16.36 -6.26
C LEU A 56 22.80 15.60 -7.59
N LYS A 57 23.75 14.67 -7.73
CA LYS A 57 24.00 13.95 -8.98
C LYS A 57 23.71 12.47 -8.81
N LEU A 58 22.83 11.94 -9.65
CA LEU A 58 22.64 10.52 -9.79
C LEU A 58 23.76 9.94 -10.68
N GLY A 59 24.42 8.88 -10.23
CA GLY A 59 25.48 8.22 -10.98
C GLY A 59 25.69 6.76 -10.57
N PRO A 60 26.74 6.09 -11.10
CA PRO A 60 27.01 4.68 -10.82
C PRO A 60 27.27 4.37 -9.33
N SER A 61 27.60 5.39 -8.54
CA SER A 61 27.82 5.29 -7.09
C SER A 61 26.62 5.78 -6.27
N GLY A 62 25.42 5.87 -6.86
CA GLY A 62 24.24 6.35 -6.14
C GLY A 62 23.89 7.81 -6.40
N LEU A 63 23.00 8.36 -5.59
CA LEU A 63 22.66 9.78 -5.52
C LEU A 63 23.66 10.49 -4.60
N VAL A 64 24.55 11.29 -5.18
CA VAL A 64 25.69 11.91 -4.49
C VAL A 64 25.49 13.41 -4.33
N HIS A 65 25.84 13.94 -3.16
CA HIS A 65 26.08 15.37 -2.97
C HIS A 65 27.48 15.72 -3.47
N ASP A 66 27.58 16.18 -4.72
CA ASP A 66 28.84 16.56 -5.38
C ASP A 66 29.30 17.95 -4.94
N ALA A 67 29.83 17.99 -3.71
CA ALA A 67 30.38 19.18 -3.07
C ALA A 67 31.53 18.81 -2.10
N PRO A 68 32.36 19.78 -1.67
CA PRO A 68 33.37 19.56 -0.65
C PRO A 68 32.76 19.16 0.70
N GLY A 69 33.44 18.29 1.45
CA GLY A 69 32.98 17.69 2.71
C GLY A 69 32.17 18.56 3.68
N PRO A 70 32.64 19.77 4.07
CA PRO A 70 31.91 20.60 5.05
C PRO A 70 30.65 21.25 4.49
N GLU A 71 30.43 21.25 3.17
CA GLU A 71 29.20 21.77 2.58
C GLU A 71 28.04 20.78 2.83
N THR A 72 26.87 21.30 3.21
CA THR A 72 25.67 20.49 3.43
C THR A 72 24.55 20.89 2.49
N ILE A 73 23.67 19.94 2.16
CA ILE A 73 22.42 20.19 1.45
C ILE A 73 21.27 19.44 2.12
N ASP A 74 20.11 20.08 2.19
CA ASP A 74 18.89 19.44 2.65
C ASP A 74 18.29 18.58 1.53
N LEU A 75 18.35 17.27 1.75
CA LEU A 75 17.73 16.26 0.90
C LEU A 75 16.30 16.00 1.41
N ALA A 76 15.33 16.11 0.50
CA ALA A 76 14.04 15.46 0.60
C ALA A 76 13.95 14.45 -0.54
N LEU A 77 13.87 13.16 -0.22
CA LEU A 77 13.74 12.03 -1.15
C LEU A 77 12.35 11.42 -0.99
N GLN A 78 11.51 11.51 -2.02
CA GLN A 78 10.13 11.04 -1.99
C GLN A 78 9.89 9.97 -3.05
N THR A 79 9.25 8.87 -2.67
CA THR A 79 8.91 7.77 -3.58
C THR A 79 7.66 8.09 -4.40
N GLU A 80 7.46 7.39 -5.52
CA GLU A 80 6.17 7.31 -6.17
C GLU A 80 5.16 6.53 -5.30
N PRO A 81 3.84 6.71 -5.53
CA PRO A 81 2.79 5.96 -4.82
C PRO A 81 2.93 4.44 -5.05
N PHE A 82 3.04 3.70 -3.95
CA PHE A 82 3.22 2.26 -3.93
C PHE A 82 1.93 1.56 -3.50
N ALA A 83 1.37 0.70 -4.36
CA ALA A 83 0.11 0.03 -4.09
C ALA A 83 0.29 -1.16 -3.12
N THR A 84 -0.61 -1.28 -2.14
CA THR A 84 -0.57 -2.26 -1.06
C THR A 84 -1.89 -3.01 -0.94
N GLY A 85 -1.90 -4.12 -0.20
CA GLY A 85 -3.11 -4.94 -0.01
C GLY A 85 -3.53 -5.67 -1.28
N THR A 86 -4.78 -6.15 -1.29
CA THR A 86 -5.42 -6.68 -2.50
C THR A 86 -6.47 -5.72 -3.02
N SER A 87 -6.79 -5.78 -4.32
CA SER A 87 -7.80 -4.89 -4.91
C SER A 87 -9.22 -5.11 -4.37
N TRP A 88 -9.58 -6.34 -4.01
CA TRP A 88 -10.93 -6.64 -3.53
C TRP A 88 -11.05 -6.57 -2.01
N ARG A 89 -9.94 -6.75 -1.28
CA ARG A 89 -9.91 -6.72 0.19
C ARG A 89 -8.66 -5.96 0.64
N PRO A 90 -8.66 -4.63 0.58
CA PRO A 90 -7.53 -3.83 0.99
C PRO A 90 -7.25 -4.01 2.49
N THR A 91 -5.97 -3.89 2.85
CA THR A 91 -5.58 -3.91 4.26
C THR A 91 -5.98 -2.61 4.96
N ARG A 92 -6.19 -2.67 6.28
CA ARG A 92 -6.53 -1.50 7.12
C ARG A 92 -5.34 -0.97 7.92
N SER A 93 -4.25 -1.71 7.94
CA SER A 93 -2.96 -1.27 8.45
C SER A 93 -1.83 -1.98 7.73
N VAL A 94 -0.62 -1.42 7.82
CA VAL A 94 0.60 -2.02 7.31
C VAL A 94 1.73 -1.85 8.31
N ALA A 95 2.53 -2.89 8.47
CA ALA A 95 3.83 -2.80 9.12
C ALA A 95 4.89 -2.48 8.06
N ILE A 96 5.73 -1.49 8.33
CA ILE A 96 6.76 -1.01 7.41
C ILE A 96 8.13 -1.23 8.02
N ARG A 97 9.05 -1.74 7.21
CA ARG A 97 10.48 -1.76 7.51
C ARG A 97 11.23 -1.20 6.32
N ALA A 98 12.14 -0.27 6.55
CA ALA A 98 12.96 0.31 5.50
C ALA A 98 14.44 0.26 5.89
N THR A 99 15.30 0.09 4.90
CA THR A 99 16.75 0.05 5.03
C THR A 99 17.36 1.01 4.02
N LEU A 100 18.12 1.99 4.49
CA LEU A 100 18.82 2.97 3.67
C LEU A 100 20.33 2.76 3.78
N THR A 101 21.02 2.70 2.65
CA THR A 101 22.48 2.50 2.59
C THR A 101 23.14 3.46 1.60
N PRO A 102 24.44 3.77 1.80
CA PRO A 102 25.25 3.46 2.98
C PRO A 102 24.93 4.41 4.15
N ILE A 103 25.49 4.14 5.33
CA ILE A 103 25.48 5.13 6.41
C ILE A 103 26.39 6.31 6.09
N ALA A 104 26.07 7.47 6.65
CA ALA A 104 26.93 8.65 6.61
C ALA A 104 28.31 8.33 7.20
N SER A 105 29.36 8.60 6.44
CA SER A 105 30.74 8.59 6.95
C SER A 105 31.04 9.87 7.72
N ALA A 106 31.87 9.77 8.75
CA ALA A 106 32.37 10.92 9.49
C ALA A 106 33.24 11.81 8.57
N ILE A 107 32.95 13.11 8.55
CA ILE A 107 33.72 14.11 7.83
C ILE A 107 34.64 14.87 8.80
N GLN A 108 35.74 15.40 8.26
CA GLN A 108 36.62 16.31 9.01
C GLN A 108 36.30 17.74 8.61
N LEU A 109 36.03 18.58 9.60
CA LEU A 109 35.79 20.01 9.44
C LEU A 109 37.12 20.77 9.34
N ALA A 110 37.08 22.00 8.83
CA ALA A 110 38.27 22.85 8.65
C ALA A 110 39.02 23.13 9.97
N ASN A 111 38.33 23.11 11.10
CA ASN A 111 38.91 23.29 12.43
C ASN A 111 39.48 21.97 13.03
N GLY A 112 39.55 20.90 12.25
CA GLY A 112 40.04 19.58 12.67
C GLY A 112 39.03 18.71 13.43
N GLN A 113 37.83 19.20 13.74
CA GLN A 113 36.80 18.41 14.39
C GLN A 113 36.22 17.34 13.44
N ARG A 114 35.81 16.19 14.01
CA ARG A 114 35.08 15.15 13.28
C ARG A 114 33.59 15.35 13.50
N TYR A 115 32.82 15.33 12.42
CA TYR A 115 31.36 15.43 12.43
C TYR A 115 30.78 14.23 11.69
N THR A 116 29.80 13.57 12.28
CA THR A 116 29.03 12.52 11.60
C THR A 116 27.64 13.06 11.30
N PRO A 117 27.26 13.18 10.02
CA PRO A 117 25.94 13.65 9.65
C PRO A 117 24.81 12.80 10.25
N SER A 118 23.69 13.45 10.52
CA SER A 118 22.51 12.82 11.13
C SER A 118 21.95 11.69 10.26
N VAL A 119 21.33 10.70 10.90
CA VAL A 119 20.55 9.64 10.23
C VAL A 119 19.40 10.19 9.38
N GLY A 120 18.96 11.42 9.64
CA GLY A 120 17.76 11.98 9.02
C GLY A 120 16.47 11.39 9.58
N GLN A 121 15.36 11.63 8.91
CA GLN A 121 14.04 11.17 9.31
C GLN A 121 13.34 10.52 8.11
N MET A 122 12.71 9.37 8.35
CA MET A 122 11.81 8.77 7.37
C MET A 122 10.37 8.96 7.82
N TYR A 123 9.51 9.25 6.85
CA TYR A 123 8.09 9.42 7.00
C TYR A 123 7.36 8.50 6.03
N ALA A 124 6.17 8.09 6.42
CA ALA A 124 5.25 7.39 5.55
C ALA A 124 3.87 8.04 5.60
N ARG A 125 3.13 7.97 4.49
CA ARG A 125 1.74 8.40 4.41
C ARG A 125 0.97 7.46 3.52
N TYR A 126 -0.36 7.52 3.56
CA TYR A 126 -1.21 6.65 2.76
C TYR A 126 -2.30 7.44 2.02
N SER A 127 -2.89 6.81 1.00
CA SER A 127 -3.98 7.38 0.23
C SER A 127 -4.84 6.28 -0.41
N PRO A 128 -6.18 6.42 -0.40
CA PRO A 128 -7.09 5.51 -1.09
C PRO A 128 -7.02 5.61 -2.63
N ASP A 129 -6.56 6.73 -3.18
CA ASP A 129 -6.71 7.05 -4.60
C ASP A 129 -5.47 7.72 -5.23
N ALA A 130 -4.37 7.78 -4.48
CA ALA A 130 -3.12 8.46 -4.81
C ALA A 130 -3.24 9.99 -5.02
N LYS A 131 -4.36 10.60 -4.63
CA LYS A 131 -4.63 12.04 -4.75
C LYS A 131 -4.88 12.67 -3.39
N HIS A 132 -5.75 12.06 -2.58
CA HIS A 132 -6.07 12.51 -1.24
C HIS A 132 -5.18 11.78 -0.24
N TRP A 133 -4.15 12.46 0.23
CA TRP A 133 -3.12 11.88 1.09
C TRP A 133 -3.34 12.22 2.56
N SER A 134 -3.04 11.27 3.43
CA SER A 134 -2.85 11.54 4.86
C SER A 134 -1.69 12.51 5.08
N THR A 135 -1.62 13.05 6.30
CA THR A 135 -0.39 13.70 6.78
C THR A 135 0.73 12.67 6.87
N TRP A 136 1.98 13.18 6.83
CA TRP A 136 3.18 12.37 7.02
C TRP A 136 3.28 11.89 8.47
N GLN A 137 3.53 10.60 8.65
CA GLN A 137 3.76 9.97 9.94
C GLN A 137 5.24 9.59 10.05
N VAL A 138 5.86 10.00 11.15
CA VAL A 138 7.28 9.74 11.41
C VAL A 138 7.52 8.26 11.73
N MET A 139 8.59 7.69 11.17
CA MET A 139 9.04 6.34 11.49
C MET A 139 10.14 6.37 12.55
N SER A 140 10.20 5.31 13.36
CA SER A 140 11.30 5.11 14.31
C SER A 140 12.58 4.76 13.54
N ALA A 141 13.69 5.38 13.91
CA ALA A 141 14.99 5.17 13.28
C ALA A 141 15.94 4.38 14.21
N ALA A 142 16.76 3.53 13.62
CA ALA A 142 17.86 2.83 14.27
C ALA A 142 19.08 2.84 13.34
N THR A 143 20.27 3.05 13.92
CA THR A 143 21.53 3.00 13.18
C THR A 143 22.19 1.66 13.37
N GLU A 144 22.52 0.99 12.27
CA GLU A 144 23.31 -0.24 12.24
C GLU A 144 24.65 0.00 11.51
N PRO A 145 25.66 -0.90 11.69
CA PRO A 145 27.01 -0.67 11.16
C PRO A 145 27.11 -0.38 9.65
N ALA A 146 26.14 -0.84 8.85
CA ALA A 146 26.15 -0.69 7.40
C ALA A 146 24.93 0.06 6.83
N ALA A 147 23.89 0.29 7.65
CA ALA A 147 22.62 0.85 7.17
C ALA A 147 21.88 1.65 8.24
N TYR A 148 21.05 2.59 7.79
CA TYR A 148 19.99 3.15 8.61
C TYR A 148 18.72 2.31 8.45
N LYS A 149 18.12 1.91 9.56
CA LYS A 149 16.86 1.19 9.58
C LYS A 149 15.75 2.09 10.07
N PHE A 150 14.60 2.00 9.40
CA PHE A 150 13.39 2.69 9.81
C PHE A 150 12.27 1.68 9.95
N SER A 151 11.43 1.85 10.95
CA SER A 151 10.26 1.00 11.16
C SER A 151 9.08 1.78 11.68
N GLY A 152 7.88 1.35 11.31
CA GLY A 152 6.65 1.94 11.80
C GLY A 152 5.43 1.13 11.37
N GLU A 153 4.27 1.60 11.81
CA GLU A 153 2.98 1.10 11.38
C GLU A 153 2.16 2.28 10.85
N LEU A 154 1.50 2.10 9.72
CA LEU A 154 0.41 2.99 9.32
C LEU A 154 -0.90 2.28 9.59
N ALA A 155 -1.77 2.93 10.35
CA ALA A 155 -3.11 2.46 10.65
C ALA A 155 -4.06 3.65 10.76
N VAL A 156 -5.35 3.40 10.54
CA VAL A 156 -6.41 4.38 10.79
C VAL A 156 -7.24 3.92 11.98
N PRO A 157 -7.45 4.78 13.01
CA PRO A 157 -8.33 4.44 14.12
C PRO A 157 -9.72 4.03 13.63
N GLN A 158 -10.31 3.03 14.28
CA GLN A 158 -11.61 2.49 13.87
C GLN A 158 -12.70 3.57 13.76
N GLN A 159 -12.67 4.58 14.63
CA GLN A 159 -13.59 5.72 14.57
C GLN A 159 -13.47 6.52 13.27
N ALA A 160 -12.24 6.81 12.82
CA ALA A 160 -12.00 7.51 11.57
C ALA A 160 -12.32 6.64 10.33
N HIS A 161 -12.32 5.32 10.49
CA HIS A 161 -12.69 4.36 9.46
C HIS A 161 -14.20 4.05 9.40
N ALA A 162 -14.98 4.45 10.42
CA ALA A 162 -16.36 4.02 10.60
C ALA A 162 -17.27 4.36 9.41
N ALA A 163 -17.21 5.61 8.91
CA ALA A 163 -18.02 6.06 7.79
C ALA A 163 -17.76 5.22 6.51
N TYR A 164 -16.50 4.90 6.23
CA TYR A 164 -16.14 4.01 5.13
C TYR A 164 -16.68 2.59 5.38
N GLY A 165 -16.49 2.06 6.58
CA GLY A 165 -16.98 0.73 6.97
C GLY A 165 -18.50 0.56 6.81
N GLU A 166 -19.29 1.58 7.16
CA GLU A 166 -20.74 1.58 6.96
C GLU A 166 -21.13 1.52 5.49
N LEU A 167 -20.42 2.26 4.62
CA LEU A 167 -20.67 2.25 3.18
C LEU A 167 -20.27 0.94 2.53
N ILE A 168 -19.15 0.34 2.95
CA ILE A 168 -18.76 -1.01 2.53
C ILE A 168 -19.79 -2.05 2.96
N TYR A 169 -20.27 -1.97 4.20
CA TYR A 169 -21.36 -2.83 4.67
C TYR A 169 -22.62 -2.66 3.82
N LYS A 170 -23.03 -1.41 3.55
CA LYS A 170 -24.18 -1.12 2.70
C LYS A 170 -24.02 -1.67 1.29
N TYR A 171 -22.85 -1.55 0.68
CA TYR A 171 -22.56 -2.16 -0.62
C TYR A 171 -22.74 -3.69 -0.59
N SER A 172 -22.27 -4.34 0.47
CA SER A 172 -22.36 -5.80 0.62
C SER A 172 -23.79 -6.36 0.70
N THR A 173 -24.78 -5.52 1.02
CA THR A 173 -26.20 -5.93 1.05
C THR A 173 -26.88 -5.82 -0.32
N LEU A 174 -26.28 -5.08 -1.26
CA LEU A 174 -26.82 -4.87 -2.60
C LEU A 174 -26.78 -6.15 -3.45
N ASP A 175 -27.64 -6.20 -4.46
CA ASP A 175 -27.61 -7.26 -5.46
C ASP A 175 -26.53 -7.01 -6.52
N VAL A 176 -25.26 -7.19 -6.11
CA VAL A 176 -24.08 -6.97 -6.97
C VAL A 176 -23.42 -8.28 -7.40
N PRO A 177 -22.58 -8.29 -8.45
CA PRO A 177 -21.89 -9.49 -8.91
C PRO A 177 -20.96 -10.10 -7.86
N TRP A 178 -20.30 -9.26 -7.05
CA TRP A 178 -19.42 -9.69 -5.98
C TRP A 178 -19.47 -8.74 -4.79
N LYS A 179 -20.04 -9.20 -3.67
CA LYS A 179 -20.28 -8.39 -2.48
C LYS A 179 -19.02 -8.06 -1.67
N SER A 180 -17.92 -8.78 -1.93
CA SER A 180 -16.62 -8.54 -1.31
C SER A 180 -15.66 -7.77 -2.24
N ASP A 181 -16.13 -7.21 -3.36
CA ASP A 181 -15.29 -6.37 -4.22
C ASP A 181 -15.21 -4.93 -3.69
N GLU A 182 -14.26 -4.64 -2.79
CA GLU A 182 -14.11 -3.30 -2.22
C GLU A 182 -13.72 -2.24 -3.26
N GLU A 183 -13.01 -2.59 -4.35
CA GLU A 183 -12.73 -1.65 -5.44
C GLU A 183 -14.04 -1.22 -6.14
N ALA A 184 -14.94 -2.17 -6.40
CA ALA A 184 -16.26 -1.86 -6.93
C ALA A 184 -17.13 -1.08 -5.93
N ALA A 185 -16.99 -1.38 -4.63
CA ALA A 185 -17.66 -0.62 -3.58
C ALA A 185 -17.19 0.84 -3.54
N VAL A 186 -15.88 1.09 -3.68
CA VAL A 186 -15.32 2.45 -3.79
C VAL A 186 -15.88 3.19 -4.98
N GLN A 187 -15.97 2.56 -6.15
CA GLN A 187 -16.58 3.20 -7.33
C GLN A 187 -18.06 3.56 -7.08
N TRP A 188 -18.81 2.68 -6.41
CA TRP A 188 -20.20 2.93 -6.03
C TRP A 188 -20.31 4.11 -5.03
N ILE A 189 -19.44 4.16 -4.02
CA ILE A 189 -19.36 5.26 -3.05
C ILE A 189 -19.14 6.58 -3.79
N LEU A 190 -18.08 6.67 -4.59
CA LEU A 190 -17.65 7.92 -5.22
C LEU A 190 -18.61 8.41 -6.31
N LYS A 191 -19.39 7.50 -6.91
CA LYS A 191 -20.50 7.91 -7.79
C LYS A 191 -21.58 8.70 -7.05
N SER A 192 -21.83 8.34 -5.79
CA SER A 192 -22.85 9.00 -4.95
C SER A 192 -22.29 10.13 -4.09
N GLN A 193 -21.01 10.06 -3.73
CA GLN A 193 -20.31 11.00 -2.85
C GLN A 193 -18.90 11.28 -3.44
N PRO A 194 -18.80 12.14 -4.48
CA PRO A 194 -17.55 12.35 -5.21
C PRO A 194 -16.38 12.83 -4.34
N ASP A 195 -16.68 13.61 -3.30
CA ASP A 195 -15.69 14.20 -2.39
C ASP A 195 -15.41 13.33 -1.16
N PHE A 196 -15.89 12.08 -1.12
CA PHE A 196 -15.75 11.21 0.05
C PHE A 196 -14.30 11.09 0.51
N PHE A 197 -13.35 10.90 -0.40
CA PHE A 197 -11.93 10.78 -0.05
C PHE A 197 -11.24 12.10 0.33
N ALA A 198 -11.84 13.25 -0.03
CA ALA A 198 -11.37 14.54 0.46
C ALA A 198 -11.72 14.74 1.95
N GLN A 199 -12.79 14.10 2.43
CA GLN A 199 -13.30 14.23 3.80
C GLN A 199 -12.89 13.06 4.70
N HIS A 200 -12.77 11.87 4.12
CA HIS A 200 -12.46 10.62 4.81
C HIS A 200 -11.27 9.93 4.14
N GLN A 201 -10.22 9.64 4.91
CA GLN A 201 -9.02 8.99 4.40
C GLN A 201 -8.91 7.60 5.03
N PRO A 202 -9.69 6.61 4.57
CA PRO A 202 -9.50 5.24 5.04
C PRO A 202 -8.11 4.76 4.62
N PHE A 203 -7.48 3.94 5.47
CA PHE A 203 -6.28 3.23 5.07
C PHE A 203 -6.68 2.13 4.11
N ILE A 204 -6.61 2.41 2.82
CA ILE A 204 -6.70 1.46 1.71
C ILE A 204 -5.77 1.96 0.61
N GLY A 205 -5.23 1.06 -0.20
CA GLY A 205 -4.60 1.43 -1.44
C GLY A 205 -3.11 1.73 -1.38
N TYR A 206 -2.74 3.01 -1.41
CA TYR A 206 -1.36 3.42 -1.65
C TYR A 206 -0.65 3.85 -0.37
N VAL A 207 0.66 3.59 -0.35
CA VAL A 207 1.61 4.14 0.62
C VAL A 207 2.66 4.95 -0.14
N GLN A 208 3.19 5.99 0.49
CA GLN A 208 4.31 6.77 -0.03
C GLN A 208 5.30 7.05 1.09
N PHE A 209 6.58 7.09 0.75
CA PHE A 209 7.67 7.34 1.68
C PHE A 209 8.37 8.66 1.36
N LEU A 210 8.82 9.34 2.39
CA LEU A 210 9.65 10.54 2.33
C LEU A 210 10.82 10.35 3.30
N TYR A 211 12.03 10.56 2.81
CA TYR A 211 13.24 10.60 3.62
C TYR A 211 13.83 12.01 3.58
N GLU A 212 14.03 12.62 4.74
CA GLU A 212 14.63 13.95 4.88
C GLU A 212 15.93 13.87 5.67
N ALA A 213 17.00 14.46 5.14
CA ALA A 213 18.31 14.47 5.79
C ALA A 213 19.16 15.65 5.31
N SER A 214 20.19 15.98 6.08
CA SER A 214 21.24 16.89 5.62
C SER A 214 22.43 16.06 5.12
N LEU A 215 22.72 16.14 3.82
CA LEU A 215 23.84 15.44 3.21
C LEU A 215 25.08 16.32 3.19
N ALA A 216 26.17 15.87 3.81
CA ALA A 216 27.47 16.49 3.66
C ALA A 216 28.08 16.23 2.27
N GLY A 217 29.06 17.06 1.88
CA GLY A 217 29.75 16.91 0.60
C GLY A 217 30.43 15.55 0.45
N GLY A 218 30.26 14.93 -0.72
CA GLY A 218 30.75 13.58 -1.03
C GLY A 218 29.89 12.45 -0.45
N GLN A 219 28.86 12.76 0.34
CA GLN A 219 27.91 11.74 0.80
C GLN A 219 27.01 11.27 -0.31
N ARG A 220 26.51 10.04 -0.16
CA ARG A 220 25.69 9.38 -1.16
C ARG A 220 24.64 8.50 -0.54
N ILE A 221 23.60 8.24 -1.32
CA ILE A 221 22.60 7.20 -1.09
C ILE A 221 22.70 6.22 -2.24
N ASP A 222 22.98 4.96 -1.92
CA ASP A 222 23.14 3.87 -2.90
C ASP A 222 21.81 3.13 -3.06
N HIS A 223 21.14 2.84 -1.94
CA HIS A 223 19.97 1.97 -1.93
C HIS A 223 18.95 2.34 -0.84
N LEU A 224 17.66 2.26 -1.19
CA LEU A 224 16.55 2.26 -0.25
C LEU A 224 15.66 1.04 -0.52
N ASP A 225 15.66 0.10 0.43
CA ASP A 225 14.75 -1.04 0.47
C ASP A 225 13.59 -0.76 1.42
N VAL A 226 12.35 -1.03 1.00
CA VAL A 226 11.18 -0.92 1.87
C VAL A 226 10.31 -2.16 1.75
N ASP A 227 10.08 -2.84 2.88
CA ASP A 227 9.14 -3.94 3.02
C ASP A 227 7.87 -3.44 3.70
N VAL A 228 6.73 -3.69 3.03
CA VAL A 228 5.40 -3.37 3.54
C VAL A 228 4.64 -4.68 3.74
N SER A 229 4.40 -5.05 4.98
CA SER A 229 3.70 -6.27 5.35
C SER A 229 2.30 -5.97 5.86
N PHE A 230 1.35 -6.83 5.51
CA PHE A 230 -0.05 -6.68 5.90
C PHE A 230 -0.73 -8.02 6.12
N GLY A 231 -1.82 -7.98 6.88
CA GLY A 231 -2.70 -9.11 7.12
C GLY A 231 -4.15 -8.68 7.06
N VAL A 232 -4.97 -9.41 6.32
CA VAL A 232 -6.42 -9.19 6.25
C VAL A 232 -7.15 -10.51 6.41
N GLY A 233 -8.07 -10.56 7.37
CA GLY A 233 -8.82 -11.76 7.69
C GLY A 233 -10.33 -11.56 7.62
N GLY A 234 -11.05 -12.67 7.77
CA GLY A 234 -12.50 -12.68 8.02
C GLY A 234 -13.30 -13.35 6.91
N LEU A 235 -14.63 -13.35 7.11
CA LEU A 235 -15.56 -13.92 6.14
C LEU A 235 -15.56 -13.10 4.85
N HIS A 236 -15.69 -13.79 3.73
CA HIS A 236 -15.96 -13.18 2.42
C HIS A 236 -17.02 -13.99 1.69
N GLN A 237 -17.65 -13.36 0.70
CA GLN A 237 -18.58 -14.04 -0.20
C GLN A 237 -17.90 -14.31 -1.52
N VAL A 238 -18.13 -15.49 -2.08
CA VAL A 238 -17.65 -15.83 -3.42
C VAL A 238 -18.43 -15.02 -4.44
N ALA A 239 -17.75 -14.58 -5.52
CA ALA A 239 -18.42 -13.92 -6.63
C ALA A 239 -19.48 -14.83 -7.26
N LYS A 240 -20.60 -14.25 -7.71
CA LYS A 240 -21.65 -15.00 -8.41
C LYS A 240 -21.14 -15.59 -9.73
N ASP A 241 -20.30 -14.83 -10.43
CA ASP A 241 -19.54 -15.28 -11.61
C ASP A 241 -18.04 -15.28 -11.27
N PRO A 242 -17.35 -16.44 -11.34
CA PRO A 242 -15.91 -16.54 -11.12
C PRO A 242 -15.06 -15.64 -12.01
N LYS A 243 -15.58 -15.16 -13.15
CA LYS A 243 -14.88 -14.21 -14.01
C LYS A 243 -14.68 -12.85 -13.34
N VAL A 244 -15.56 -12.44 -12.44
CA VAL A 244 -15.52 -11.14 -11.76
C VAL A 244 -14.36 -11.06 -10.76
N SER A 245 -14.02 -12.17 -10.13
CA SER A 245 -12.92 -12.26 -9.15
C SER A 245 -11.55 -12.52 -9.77
N ARG A 246 -11.44 -12.70 -11.09
CA ARG A 246 -10.15 -12.96 -11.76
C ARG A 246 -9.20 -11.78 -11.62
N ASN A 247 -7.94 -12.08 -11.31
CA ASN A 247 -6.85 -11.09 -11.17
C ASN A 247 -7.10 -10.03 -10.10
N ARG A 248 -7.89 -10.36 -9.07
CA ARG A 248 -8.22 -9.44 -7.98
C ARG A 248 -7.25 -9.55 -6.80
N ASP A 249 -6.53 -10.66 -6.69
CA ASP A 249 -5.48 -10.86 -5.68
C ASP A 249 -4.23 -9.98 -5.90
N GLY A 250 -4.20 -9.20 -6.98
CA GLY A 250 -3.21 -8.16 -7.20
C GLY A 250 -3.41 -6.95 -6.29
N PRO A 251 -2.42 -6.03 -6.27
CA PRO A 251 -2.45 -4.83 -5.45
C PRO A 251 -3.64 -3.93 -5.79
N TRP A 252 -3.97 -3.02 -4.88
CA TRP A 252 -4.98 -1.99 -5.12
C TRP A 252 -4.72 -1.19 -6.41
N ARG A 253 -5.80 -0.84 -7.13
CA ARG A 253 -5.68 -0.26 -8.49
C ARG A 253 -6.51 1.00 -8.69
N TYR A 254 -7.47 1.29 -7.81
CA TYR A 254 -8.27 2.50 -7.94
C TYR A 254 -7.37 3.73 -7.90
N ARG A 255 -7.52 4.65 -8.85
CA ARG A 255 -6.85 5.97 -8.85
C ARG A 255 -7.89 7.03 -9.15
N ALA A 256 -7.76 8.18 -8.50
CA ALA A 256 -8.59 9.33 -8.84
C ALA A 256 -8.33 9.77 -10.30
N PRO A 257 -9.36 10.25 -11.00
CA PRO A 257 -9.19 10.87 -12.32
C PRO A 257 -8.44 12.20 -12.25
#